data_AF-A0A836P0X9-F1
#
_entry.id   AF-A0A836P0X9-F1
#
_cell.length_a   1.000
_cell.length_b   1.000
_cell.length_c   1.000
_cell.angle_alpha   90.00
_cell.angle_beta   90.00
_cell.angle_gamma   90.00
#
_symmetry.space_group_name_H-M   'P 1'
#
loop_
_entity.id
_entity.type
_entity.pdbx_description
1 polymer ?
#
loop_
_entity_poly.entity_id
_entity_poly.type
_entity_poly.pdbx_seq_one_letter_code
_entity_poly.pdbx_strand_id
1 'polypeptide(L)'
;MLALLAPATTTMFISSLVMTKHMEFPMRKIDLSDVDANLIADLADDVAGFEAFEADYPDATVSNQCYHIVYNDDIRRGGIVFVGSGSDGSTFWTDAKSADDVLARCLADELSP
;
A
#
# COMPACT_ATOMS: atom_id res chain seq x y z
N MET A 1 25.43 -55.62 29.59
CA MET A 1 24.17 -54.96 29.21
C MET A 1 24.14 -53.59 29.87
N LEU A 2 24.62 -52.55 29.19
CA LEU A 2 24.43 -51.16 29.59
C LEU A 2 24.45 -50.29 28.32
N ALA A 3 23.40 -49.48 28.19
CA ALA A 3 22.97 -48.84 26.95
C ALA A 3 23.69 -47.52 26.68
N LEU A 4 23.85 -47.27 25.38
CA LEU A 4 24.32 -46.07 24.71
C LEU A 4 23.47 -44.84 25.11
N LEU A 5 24.10 -43.72 25.49
CA LEU A 5 23.45 -42.41 25.56
C LEU A 5 24.27 -41.41 24.75
N ALA A 6 23.73 -41.02 23.59
CA ALA A 6 24.22 -39.90 22.80
C ALA A 6 23.55 -38.59 23.29
N PRO A 7 24.27 -37.48 23.45
CA PRO A 7 23.64 -36.17 23.60
C PRO A 7 23.21 -35.64 22.23
N ALA A 8 21.91 -35.40 22.07
CA ALA A 8 21.34 -34.73 20.91
C ALA A 8 21.64 -33.22 20.98
N THR A 9 22.49 -32.75 20.08
CA THR A 9 22.76 -31.32 19.87
C THR A 9 21.52 -30.67 19.28
N THR A 10 20.73 -29.98 20.11
CA THR A 10 19.60 -29.17 19.63
C THR A 10 20.12 -27.77 19.33
N THR A 11 20.44 -27.53 18.07
CA THR A 11 20.70 -26.19 17.53
C THR A 11 19.38 -25.41 17.55
N MET A 12 19.23 -24.47 18.48
CA MET A 12 18.17 -23.46 18.42
C MET A 12 18.53 -22.45 17.33
N PHE A 13 17.83 -22.51 16.19
CA PHE A 13 17.73 -21.36 15.30
C PHE A 13 16.77 -20.36 15.94
N ILE A 14 17.31 -19.35 16.60
CA ILE A 14 16.56 -18.14 16.90
C ILE A 14 16.48 -17.40 15.57
N SER A 15 15.43 -17.68 14.79
CA SER A 15 15.06 -16.82 13.68
C SER A 15 14.73 -15.46 14.27
N SER A 16 15.69 -14.54 14.11
CA SER A 16 15.56 -13.13 14.40
C SER A 16 14.36 -12.60 13.60
N LEU A 17 13.19 -12.56 14.23
CA LEU A 17 12.03 -11.84 13.71
C LEU A 17 12.33 -10.35 13.95
N VAL A 18 13.11 -9.77 13.04
CA VAL A 18 13.09 -8.34 12.83
C VAL A 18 11.68 -8.05 12.34
N MET A 19 10.79 -7.74 13.27
CA MET A 19 9.57 -6.98 12.98
C MET A 19 10.06 -5.65 12.42
N THR A 20 10.33 -5.63 11.11
CA THR A 20 10.12 -4.44 10.30
C THR A 20 8.75 -3.97 10.71
N LYS A 21 8.71 -2.89 11.47
CA LYS A 21 7.50 -2.15 11.79
C LYS A 21 7.00 -1.67 10.43
N HIS A 22 6.30 -2.55 9.71
CA HIS A 22 5.44 -2.15 8.62
C HIS A 22 4.56 -1.10 9.28
N MET A 23 4.80 0.16 8.96
CA MET A 23 3.78 1.16 9.14
C MET A 23 2.69 0.72 8.19
N GLU A 24 1.87 -0.23 8.63
CA GLU A 24 0.62 -0.58 8.00
C GLU A 24 -0.24 0.65 8.22
N PHE A 25 -0.10 1.62 7.31
CA PHE A 25 -1.08 2.67 7.20
C PHE A 25 -2.38 1.96 6.88
N PRO A 26 -3.41 2.06 7.75
CA PRO A 26 -4.62 1.31 7.57
C PRO A 26 -5.24 1.71 6.23
N MET A 27 -5.28 0.76 5.30
CA MET A 27 -5.97 0.90 4.04
C MET A 27 -7.28 0.12 4.10
N ARG A 28 -8.35 0.77 3.65
CA ARG A 28 -9.65 0.13 3.48
C ARG A 28 -9.97 0.05 1.99
N LYS A 29 -10.56 -1.06 1.59
CA LYS A 29 -11.12 -1.18 0.24
C LYS A 29 -12.35 -0.29 0.13
N ILE A 30 -12.45 0.46 -0.96
CA ILE A 30 -13.61 1.31 -1.28
C ILE A 30 -14.15 0.93 -2.66
N ASP A 31 -15.35 1.39 -2.99
CA ASP A 31 -15.88 1.22 -4.35
C ASP A 31 -15.19 2.20 -5.31
N LEU A 32 -15.01 1.79 -6.56
CA LEU A 32 -14.43 2.67 -7.60
C LEU A 32 -15.26 3.95 -7.81
N SER A 33 -16.55 3.94 -7.47
CA SER A 33 -17.41 5.13 -7.51
C SER A 33 -17.09 6.16 -6.43
N ASP A 34 -16.40 5.76 -5.36
CA ASP A 34 -16.02 6.63 -4.25
C ASP A 34 -14.61 7.23 -4.44
N VAL A 35 -13.86 6.74 -5.43
CA VAL A 35 -12.54 7.29 -5.81
C VAL A 35 -12.70 8.71 -6.34
N ASP A 36 -11.65 9.52 -6.18
CA ASP A 36 -11.66 10.90 -6.67
C ASP A 36 -11.84 10.93 -8.19
N ALA A 37 -12.66 11.86 -8.67
CA ALA A 37 -13.03 11.94 -10.07
C ALA A 37 -11.82 12.17 -10.99
N ASN A 38 -10.74 12.81 -10.51
CA ASN A 38 -9.54 13.02 -11.32
C ASN A 38 -8.80 11.70 -11.55
N LEU A 39 -8.67 10.87 -10.52
CA LEU A 39 -8.02 9.56 -10.64
C LEU A 39 -8.84 8.59 -11.49
N ILE A 40 -10.17 8.66 -11.40
CA ILE A 40 -11.05 7.88 -12.29
C ILE A 40 -11.01 8.41 -13.73
N ALA A 41 -10.94 9.71 -13.96
CA ALA A 41 -10.83 10.28 -15.30
C ALA A 41 -9.54 9.84 -16.01
N ASP A 42 -8.44 9.72 -15.26
CA ASP A 42 -7.15 9.24 -15.76
C ASP A 42 -7.15 7.77 -16.17
N LEU A 43 -8.05 6.94 -15.62
CA LEU A 43 -8.21 5.54 -16.05
C LEU A 43 -8.80 5.41 -17.47
N ALA A 44 -9.29 6.51 -18.08
CA ALA A 44 -9.66 6.59 -19.50
C ALA A 44 -10.49 5.41 -20.01
N ASP A 45 -11.53 5.03 -19.26
CA ASP A 45 -12.47 3.92 -19.51
C ASP A 45 -11.93 2.49 -19.30
N ASP A 46 -10.65 2.30 -18.97
CA ASP A 46 -10.06 1.00 -18.63
C ASP A 46 -9.99 0.78 -17.12
N VAL A 47 -11.15 0.76 -16.48
CA VAL A 47 -11.30 0.45 -15.05
C VAL A 47 -11.27 -1.06 -14.77
N ALA A 48 -11.21 -1.90 -15.81
CA ALA A 48 -11.27 -3.35 -15.66
C ALA A 48 -10.01 -3.86 -14.94
N GLY A 49 -10.23 -4.60 -13.85
CA GLY A 49 -9.14 -5.17 -13.05
C GLY A 49 -8.49 -4.21 -12.05
N PHE A 50 -8.93 -2.95 -12.00
CA PHE A 50 -8.52 -2.04 -10.93
C PHE A 50 -9.37 -2.25 -9.68
N GLU A 51 -8.69 -2.32 -8.54
CA GLU A 51 -9.28 -2.27 -7.21
C GLU A 51 -9.00 -0.93 -6.56
N ALA A 52 -9.96 -0.39 -5.82
CA ALA A 52 -9.85 0.90 -5.17
C ALA A 52 -9.66 0.76 -3.65
N PHE A 53 -8.82 1.63 -3.10
CA PHE A 53 -8.48 1.68 -1.69
C PHE A 53 -8.43 3.13 -1.21
N GLU A 54 -8.71 3.31 0.06
CA GLU A 54 -8.54 4.57 0.78
C GLU A 54 -7.54 4.36 1.91
N ALA A 55 -6.59 5.29 2.05
CA ALA A 55 -5.63 5.33 3.13
C ALA A 55 -5.73 6.66 3.89
N ASP A 56 -5.53 6.61 5.21
CA ASP A 56 -5.43 7.82 6.01
C ASP A 56 -4.20 8.65 5.63
N TYR A 57 -4.35 9.97 5.57
CA TYR A 57 -3.22 10.88 5.45
C TYR A 57 -2.60 11.12 6.85
N PRO A 58 -1.33 10.74 7.11
CA PRO A 58 -0.74 10.84 8.44
C PRO A 58 -0.72 12.27 9.01
N ASP A 59 -0.58 13.25 8.14
CA ASP A 59 -0.52 14.68 8.51
C ASP A 59 -1.87 15.38 8.34
N ALA A 60 -2.97 14.63 8.36
CA ALA A 60 -4.32 15.17 8.24
C ALA A 60 -4.59 16.23 9.33
N THR A 61 -4.87 17.44 8.88
CA THR A 61 -5.26 18.58 9.73
C THR A 61 -6.78 18.75 9.82
N VAL A 62 -7.51 18.11 8.90
CA VAL A 62 -8.97 18.12 8.82
C VAL A 62 -9.49 16.73 8.45
N SER A 63 -10.70 16.38 8.88
CA SER A 63 -11.26 15.01 8.80
C SER A 63 -11.54 14.49 7.38
N ASN A 64 -11.42 15.32 6.35
CA ASN A 64 -11.65 14.93 4.96
C ASN A 64 -10.35 14.78 4.15
N GLN A 65 -9.20 14.64 4.83
CA GLN A 65 -7.91 14.43 4.19
C GLN A 65 -7.54 12.94 4.20
N CYS A 66 -7.45 12.35 3.01
CA CYS A 66 -7.09 10.95 2.79
C CYS A 66 -6.40 10.77 1.43
N TYR A 67 -5.91 9.56 1.17
CA TYR A 67 -5.44 9.14 -0.14
C TYR A 67 -6.45 8.19 -0.77
N HIS A 68 -6.81 8.43 -2.02
CA HIS A 68 -7.49 7.43 -2.84
C HIS A 68 -6.45 6.76 -3.74
N ILE A 69 -6.50 5.44 -3.79
CA ILE A 69 -5.54 4.58 -4.50
C ILE A 69 -6.31 3.64 -5.40
N VAL A 70 -5.82 3.43 -6.61
CA VAL A 70 -6.28 2.37 -7.51
C VAL A 70 -5.10 1.48 -7.85
N TYR A 71 -5.31 0.17 -7.90
CA TYR A 71 -4.26 -0.79 -8.24
C TYR A 71 -4.81 -1.94 -9.10
N ASN A 72 -4.05 -2.32 -10.12
CA ASN A 72 -4.35 -3.48 -10.96
C ASN A 72 -3.18 -4.47 -10.90
N ASP A 73 -3.46 -5.69 -10.41
CA ASP A 73 -2.44 -6.72 -10.20
C ASP A 73 -1.93 -7.35 -11.50
N ASP A 74 -2.78 -7.40 -12.53
CA ASP A 74 -2.45 -8.01 -13.82
C ASP A 74 -1.37 -7.20 -14.56
N ILE A 75 -1.46 -5.87 -14.50
CA ILE A 75 -0.51 -4.96 -15.16
C ILE A 75 0.52 -4.36 -14.19
N ARG A 76 0.46 -4.71 -12.90
CA ARG A 76 1.37 -4.23 -11.85
C ARG A 76 1.49 -2.71 -11.81
N ARG A 77 0.35 -2.02 -11.97
CA ARG A 77 0.29 -0.57 -12.03
C ARG A 77 -0.75 -0.04 -11.05
N GLY A 78 -0.41 1.06 -10.38
CA GLY A 78 -1.33 1.76 -9.51
C GLY A 78 -1.25 3.27 -9.65
N GLY A 79 -2.32 3.91 -9.22
CA GLY A 79 -2.46 5.35 -9.16
C GLY A 79 -2.86 5.79 -7.76
N ILE A 80 -2.44 6.98 -7.36
CA ILE A 80 -2.78 7.59 -6.07
C ILE A 80 -3.08 9.07 -6.26
N VAL A 81 -4.03 9.57 -5.50
CA VAL A 81 -4.41 10.98 -5.44
C VAL A 81 -4.67 11.36 -3.99
N PHE A 82 -4.22 12.55 -3.61
CA PHE A 82 -4.56 13.14 -2.32
C PHE A 82 -5.94 13.80 -2.42
N VAL A 83 -6.83 13.48 -1.48
CA VAL A 83 -8.19 14.04 -1.39
C VAL A 83 -8.26 14.87 -0.12
N GLY A 84 -8.69 16.12 -0.23
CA GLY A 84 -8.89 17.00 0.91
C GLY A 84 -8.59 18.47 0.61
N SER A 85 -8.76 19.33 1.62
CA SER A 85 -8.44 20.76 1.49
C SER A 85 -6.95 20.94 1.20
N GLY A 86 -6.64 21.57 0.07
CA GLY A 86 -5.26 21.75 -0.43
C GLY A 86 -4.83 20.75 -1.51
N SER A 87 -5.68 19.77 -1.85
CA SER A 87 -5.47 18.97 -3.05
C SER A 87 -5.58 19.85 -4.29
N ASP A 88 -4.61 19.73 -5.18
CA ASP A 88 -4.58 20.30 -6.52
C ASP A 88 -5.20 19.35 -7.56
N GLY A 89 -5.67 18.17 -7.14
CA GLY A 89 -6.16 17.11 -8.01
C GLY A 89 -5.06 16.36 -8.74
N SER A 90 -3.79 16.54 -8.36
CA SER A 90 -2.67 15.82 -8.98
C SER A 90 -2.75 14.33 -8.69
N THR A 91 -2.79 13.56 -9.76
CA THR A 91 -2.75 12.10 -9.76
C THR A 91 -1.33 11.64 -10.05
N PHE A 92 -0.89 10.62 -9.33
CA PHE A 92 0.43 10.02 -9.52
C PHE A 92 0.27 8.56 -9.88
N TRP A 93 1.02 8.11 -10.87
CA TRP A 93 0.96 6.75 -11.40
C TRP A 93 2.31 6.07 -11.29
N THR A 94 2.32 4.80 -10.92
CA THR A 94 3.55 4.06 -10.75
C THR A 94 3.38 2.58 -11.00
N ASP A 95 4.48 1.93 -11.39
CA ASP A 95 4.57 0.48 -11.37
C ASP A 95 4.79 0.05 -9.92
N ALA A 96 3.93 -0.85 -9.44
CA ALA A 96 3.87 -1.27 -8.04
C ALA A 96 3.54 -2.76 -7.93
N LYS A 97 3.95 -3.37 -6.83
CA LYS A 97 3.65 -4.78 -6.54
C LYS A 97 2.34 -4.98 -5.79
N SER A 98 1.79 -3.92 -5.20
CA SER A 98 0.52 -3.91 -4.46
C SER A 98 0.06 -2.46 -4.26
N ALA A 99 -1.18 -2.28 -3.78
CA ALA A 99 -1.67 -0.97 -3.33
C ALA A 99 -0.81 -0.38 -2.21
N ASP A 100 -0.30 -1.20 -1.28
CA ASP A 100 0.59 -0.76 -0.20
C ASP A 100 1.90 -0.20 -0.73
N ASP A 101 2.41 -0.78 -1.82
CA ASP A 101 3.63 -0.32 -2.48
C ASP A 101 3.39 1.04 -3.15
N VAL A 102 2.23 1.27 -3.76
CA VAL A 102 1.86 2.61 -4.28
C VAL A 102 1.86 3.65 -3.16
N LEU A 103 1.21 3.36 -2.04
CA LEU A 103 1.16 4.25 -0.89
C LEU A 103 2.55 4.50 -0.30
N ALA A 104 3.35 3.44 -0.10
CA ALA A 104 4.70 3.54 0.43
C ALA A 104 5.59 4.44 -0.44
N ARG A 105 5.49 4.32 -1.77
CA ARG A 105 6.25 5.14 -2.72
C ARG A 105 5.78 6.59 -2.73
N CYS A 106 4.48 6.84 -2.57
CA CYS A 106 3.95 8.19 -2.39
C CYS A 106 4.48 8.85 -1.11
N LEU A 107 4.42 8.15 0.02
CA LEU A 107 4.91 8.64 1.31
C LEU A 107 6.43 8.80 1.36
N ALA A 108 7.15 8.02 0.56
CA ALA A 108 8.59 8.15 0.38
C ALA A 108 8.99 9.30 -0.58
N ASP A 109 8.03 10.07 -1.08
CA ASP A 109 8.23 11.15 -2.07
C ASP A 109 8.87 10.65 -3.39
N GLU A 110 8.73 9.36 -3.71
CA GLU A 110 9.26 8.78 -4.96
C GLU A 110 8.37 9.07 -6.19
N LEU A 111 7.18 9.64 -5.95
CA LEU A 111 6.20 9.95 -6.98
C LEU A 111 6.19 11.44 -7.37
N SER A 112 7.00 12.27 -6.71
CA SER A 112 7.19 13.67 -7.11
C SER A 112 7.94 13.75 -8.46
N PRO A 113 7.55 14.68 -9.37
CA PRO A 113 8.20 14.85 -10.67
C PRO A 113 9.67 15.29 -10.61
#